data_AF-A0A9C8T062-F1
#
_entry.id   AF-A0A9C8T062-F1
#
_cell.length_a   1.000
_cell.length_b   1.000
_cell.length_c   1.000
_cell.angle_alpha   90.00
_cell.angle_beta   90.00
_cell.angle_gamma   90.00
#
_symmetry.space_group_name_H-M   'P 1'
#
loop_
_entity.id
_entity.type
_entity.pdbx_description
1 polymer ?
#
loop_
_entity_poly.entity_id
_entity_poly.type
_entity_poly.pdbx_seq_one_letter_code
_entity_poly.pdbx_strand_id
1 'polypeptide(L)'
;MRIMIVGAGLVGQYLCSKFSSEGQDVILIDRDKDKLLRIEKEMNILTVHGSGASARILAEAGIAKTDLFIAVTDSDEVNLVACIMSRQYDVGIRIARVRNEDFLTPGMSLNEEALGIDLLISPDWAMADEIMKLIHVSEAFDTAEFAKGKVILLGYVVQANNPHVGKSLFELGKEHGTHHYVMTAIIRDGETIIPRGEDTIRAGDKIYLMVLREEMARVEQMFNFASRLPGKVFIIGGGDIGYLVARRLEELDIEIKIVEEDVERCRFLSENLAHTIVLNFDGLDAHDLLEEGIDLADLVIAVTGSDTTNILSSLLAKHHGTRRCITKITRHDFVPMLGKLGID
;
A
#
# COMPACT_ATOMS: atom_id res chain seq x y z
N MET A 1 -22.95 -16.74 5.02
CA MET A 1 -21.86 -17.66 4.62
C MET A 1 -21.18 -18.17 5.87
N ARG A 2 -20.60 -19.36 5.79
CA ARG A 2 -19.73 -19.92 6.84
C ARG A 2 -18.28 -19.71 6.47
N ILE A 3 -17.55 -19.04 7.34
CA ILE A 3 -16.17 -18.58 7.11
C ILE A 3 -15.28 -19.21 8.17
N MET A 4 -14.23 -19.90 7.75
CA MET A 4 -13.22 -20.48 8.64
C MET A 4 -11.93 -19.69 8.52
N ILE A 5 -11.46 -19.14 9.62
CA ILE A 5 -10.23 -18.35 9.72
C ILE A 5 -9.23 -19.11 10.58
N VAL A 6 -8.03 -19.33 10.07
CA VAL A 6 -6.91 -19.91 10.79
C VAL A 6 -5.91 -18.81 11.15
N GLY A 7 -5.71 -18.58 12.44
CA GLY A 7 -4.83 -17.56 12.98
C GLY A 7 -5.58 -16.42 13.66
N ALA A 8 -5.38 -16.26 14.96
CA ALA A 8 -5.93 -15.22 15.83
C ALA A 8 -4.96 -14.05 16.03
N GLY A 9 -4.09 -13.79 15.06
CA GLY A 9 -3.26 -12.58 15.01
C GLY A 9 -4.10 -11.33 14.69
N LEU A 10 -3.46 -10.17 14.54
CA LEU A 10 -4.13 -8.90 14.24
C LEU A 10 -5.06 -8.99 13.00
N VAL A 11 -4.56 -9.59 11.92
CA VAL A 11 -5.34 -9.78 10.67
C VAL A 11 -6.54 -10.68 10.90
N GLY A 12 -6.35 -11.83 11.54
CA GLY A 12 -7.45 -12.76 11.80
C GLY A 12 -8.52 -12.19 12.73
N GLN A 13 -8.10 -11.45 13.77
CA GLN A 13 -9.01 -10.73 14.66
C GLN A 13 -9.83 -9.67 13.91
N TYR A 14 -9.17 -8.87 13.08
CA TYR A 14 -9.85 -7.87 12.25
C TYR A 14 -10.88 -8.51 11.32
N LEU A 15 -10.52 -9.59 10.63
CA LEU A 15 -11.43 -10.33 9.76
C LEU A 15 -12.60 -10.93 10.54
N CYS A 16 -12.35 -11.52 11.72
CA CYS A 16 -13.41 -12.04 12.59
C CYS A 16 -14.40 -10.94 13.00
N SER A 17 -13.89 -9.80 13.46
CA SER A 17 -14.71 -8.66 13.86
C SER A 17 -15.57 -8.16 12.69
N LYS A 18 -14.94 -7.98 11.53
CA LYS A 18 -15.61 -7.51 10.32
C LYS A 18 -16.73 -8.46 9.88
N PHE A 19 -16.43 -9.74 9.68
CA PHE A 19 -17.43 -10.71 9.23
C PHE A 19 -18.52 -11.01 10.26
N SER A 20 -18.18 -11.04 11.55
CA SER A 20 -19.16 -11.20 12.64
C SER A 20 -20.13 -10.01 12.67
N SER A 21 -19.63 -8.78 12.50
CA SER A 21 -20.47 -7.57 12.42
C SER A 21 -21.42 -7.58 11.20
N GLU A 22 -21.07 -8.30 10.14
CA GLU A 22 -21.88 -8.49 8.94
C GLU A 22 -22.84 -9.71 9.04
N GLY A 23 -22.94 -10.32 10.22
CA GLY A 23 -23.85 -11.43 10.51
C GLY A 23 -23.45 -12.77 9.87
N GLN A 24 -22.17 -12.95 9.53
CA GLN A 24 -21.66 -14.21 8.98
C GLN A 24 -21.39 -15.26 10.10
N ASP A 25 -21.44 -16.55 9.75
CA ASP A 25 -21.06 -17.65 10.66
C ASP A 25 -19.53 -17.81 10.63
N VAL A 26 -18.85 -17.30 11.65
CA VAL A 26 -17.37 -17.25 11.68
C VAL A 26 -16.82 -18.28 12.67
N ILE A 27 -15.84 -19.06 12.20
CA ILE A 27 -15.10 -20.03 12.99
C ILE A 27 -13.62 -19.60 12.99
N LEU A 28 -13.04 -19.43 14.18
CA LEU A 28 -11.64 -19.05 14.36
C LEU A 28 -10.84 -20.21 14.96
N ILE A 29 -9.75 -20.58 14.31
CA ILE A 29 -8.81 -21.62 14.77
C ILE A 29 -7.49 -20.98 15.17
N ASP A 30 -7.00 -21.25 16.38
CA ASP A 30 -5.65 -20.84 16.79
C ASP A 30 -5.06 -21.78 17.86
N ARG A 31 -3.73 -21.78 17.99
CA ARG A 31 -2.99 -22.56 19.00
C ARG A 31 -2.96 -21.87 20.36
N ASP A 32 -3.21 -20.56 20.40
CA ASP A 32 -3.20 -19.74 21.60
C ASP A 32 -4.61 -19.70 22.21
N LYS A 33 -4.82 -20.56 23.19
CA LYS A 33 -6.10 -20.66 23.91
C LYS A 33 -6.51 -19.36 24.58
N ASP A 34 -5.56 -18.59 25.11
CA ASP A 34 -5.87 -17.36 25.85
C ASP A 34 -6.35 -16.26 24.90
N LYS A 35 -5.78 -16.16 23.69
CA LYS A 35 -6.29 -15.28 22.63
C LYS A 35 -7.71 -15.67 22.21
N LEU A 36 -7.97 -16.95 21.97
CA LEU A 36 -9.30 -17.43 21.59
C LEU A 36 -10.35 -17.07 22.65
N LEU A 37 -10.07 -17.31 23.93
CA LEU A 37 -10.99 -16.98 25.03
C LEU A 37 -11.28 -15.49 25.17
N ARG A 38 -10.35 -14.60 24.79
CA ARG A 38 -10.59 -13.15 24.78
C ARG A 38 -11.51 -12.77 23.62
N ILE A 39 -11.17 -13.25 22.42
CA ILE A 39 -11.91 -13.01 21.19
C ILE A 39 -13.36 -13.50 21.29
N GLU A 40 -13.57 -14.71 21.81
CA GLU A 40 -14.90 -15.31 21.99
C GLU A 40 -15.80 -14.51 22.96
N LYS A 41 -15.23 -13.78 23.91
CA LYS A 41 -15.99 -12.90 24.81
C LYS A 41 -16.42 -11.59 24.16
N GLU A 42 -15.67 -11.13 23.16
CA GLU A 42 -15.86 -9.84 22.52
C GLU A 42 -16.69 -9.95 21.23
N MET A 43 -16.69 -11.13 20.60
CA MET A 43 -17.30 -11.36 19.28
C MET A 43 -18.20 -12.59 19.30
N ASN A 44 -19.30 -12.52 18.54
CA ASN A 44 -20.18 -13.67 18.34
C ASN A 44 -19.62 -14.60 17.26
N ILE A 45 -18.60 -15.38 17.62
CA ILE A 45 -17.93 -16.35 16.73
C ILE A 45 -17.68 -17.67 17.47
N LEU A 46 -17.47 -18.77 16.72
CA LEU A 46 -17.03 -20.04 17.29
C LEU A 46 -15.50 -20.09 17.32
N THR A 47 -14.90 -20.44 18.45
CA THR A 47 -13.45 -20.67 18.55
C THR A 47 -13.10 -22.14 18.66
N VAL A 48 -12.00 -22.55 18.02
CA VAL A 48 -11.48 -23.91 18.07
C VAL A 48 -9.98 -23.88 18.37
N HIS A 49 -9.60 -24.46 19.51
CA HIS A 49 -8.21 -24.51 19.92
C HIS A 49 -7.45 -25.64 19.21
N GLY A 50 -6.45 -25.28 18.42
CA GLY A 50 -5.59 -26.25 17.73
C GLY A 50 -4.77 -25.64 16.60
N SER A 51 -3.98 -26.48 15.95
CA SER A 51 -3.22 -26.09 14.76
C SER A 51 -4.10 -26.16 13.51
N GLY A 52 -4.14 -25.11 12.71
CA GLY A 52 -4.81 -25.15 11.40
C GLY A 52 -4.18 -26.12 10.41
N ALA A 53 -2.91 -26.48 10.60
CA ALA A 53 -2.24 -27.56 9.87
C ALA A 53 -2.62 -28.97 10.37
N SER A 54 -3.75 -29.14 11.07
CA SER A 54 -4.25 -30.43 11.56
C SER A 54 -5.61 -30.75 10.94
N ALA A 55 -5.66 -31.76 10.07
CA ALA A 55 -6.89 -32.22 9.43
C ALA A 55 -8.00 -32.56 10.46
N ARG A 56 -7.62 -33.13 11.62
CA ARG A 56 -8.56 -33.40 12.71
C ARG A 56 -9.20 -32.12 13.24
N ILE A 57 -8.40 -31.08 13.49
CA ILE A 57 -8.91 -29.79 13.99
C ILE A 57 -9.81 -29.11 12.94
N LEU A 58 -9.44 -29.16 11.67
CA LEU A 58 -10.28 -28.62 10.58
C LEU A 58 -11.64 -29.34 10.51
N ALA A 59 -11.64 -30.67 10.65
CA ALA A 59 -12.87 -31.47 10.70
C ALA A 59 -13.74 -31.13 11.93
N GLU A 60 -13.13 -31.04 13.12
CA GLU A 60 -13.79 -30.63 14.37
C GLU A 60 -14.41 -29.23 14.25
N ALA A 61 -13.73 -28.32 13.55
CA ALA A 61 -14.21 -26.96 13.26
C ALA A 61 -15.34 -26.90 12.19
N GLY A 62 -15.66 -28.03 11.55
CA GLY A 62 -16.74 -28.14 10.58
C GLY A 62 -16.40 -27.60 9.19
N ILE A 63 -15.16 -27.81 8.73
CA ILE A 63 -14.70 -27.36 7.40
C ILE A 63 -15.56 -27.85 6.23
N ALA A 64 -16.20 -29.02 6.36
CA ALA A 64 -17.09 -29.57 5.34
C ALA A 64 -18.31 -28.71 4.99
N LYS A 65 -18.65 -27.72 5.81
CA LYS A 65 -19.76 -26.77 5.58
C LYS A 65 -19.26 -25.35 5.31
N THR A 66 -17.96 -25.16 5.13
CA THR A 66 -17.33 -23.84 5.03
C THR A 66 -17.33 -23.37 3.58
N ASP A 67 -17.83 -22.15 3.35
CA ASP A 67 -17.86 -21.53 2.03
C ASP A 67 -16.53 -20.84 1.70
N LEU A 68 -15.89 -20.25 2.71
CA LEU A 68 -14.65 -19.46 2.60
C LEU A 68 -13.65 -19.88 3.68
N PHE A 69 -12.44 -20.26 3.27
CA PHE A 69 -11.34 -20.65 4.15
C PHE A 69 -10.19 -19.67 4.02
N ILE A 70 -9.73 -19.11 5.14
CA ILE A 70 -8.69 -18.08 5.18
C ILE A 70 -7.60 -18.51 6.17
N ALA A 71 -6.37 -18.66 5.71
CA ALA A 71 -5.23 -18.98 6.56
C ALA A 71 -4.27 -17.79 6.67
N VAL A 72 -4.22 -17.16 7.84
CA VAL A 72 -3.56 -15.87 8.11
C VAL A 72 -2.71 -15.92 9.39
N THR A 73 -2.10 -17.06 9.67
CA THR A 73 -1.13 -17.22 10.76
C THR A 73 0.18 -16.48 10.45
N ASP A 74 1.10 -16.51 11.40
CA ASP A 74 2.45 -15.98 11.26
C ASP A 74 3.42 -16.89 10.48
N SER A 75 3.01 -18.13 10.14
CA SER A 75 3.81 -19.10 9.38
C SER A 75 3.19 -19.38 8.02
N ASP A 76 3.98 -19.17 6.97
CA ASP A 76 3.62 -19.50 5.59
C ASP A 76 3.35 -21.00 5.45
N GLU A 77 4.17 -21.84 6.08
CA GLU A 77 4.02 -23.29 6.05
C GLU A 77 2.69 -23.73 6.63
N VAL A 78 2.28 -23.15 7.76
CA VAL A 78 0.96 -23.45 8.36
C VAL A 78 -0.16 -22.98 7.43
N ASN A 79 -0.04 -21.79 6.83
CA ASN A 79 -1.08 -21.25 5.95
C ASN A 79 -1.26 -22.09 4.69
N LEU A 80 -0.15 -22.46 4.05
CA LEU A 80 -0.12 -23.31 2.86
C LEU A 80 -0.64 -24.71 3.17
N VAL A 81 -0.14 -25.35 4.24
CA VAL A 81 -0.59 -26.70 4.62
C VAL A 81 -2.07 -26.72 4.99
N ALA A 82 -2.56 -25.72 5.71
CA ALA A 82 -3.98 -25.62 6.06
C ALA A 82 -4.86 -25.51 4.80
N CYS A 83 -4.47 -24.69 3.82
CA CYS A 83 -5.20 -24.59 2.55
C CYS A 83 -5.11 -25.88 1.72
N ILE A 84 -3.94 -26.53 1.64
CA ILE A 84 -3.80 -27.82 0.95
C ILE A 84 -4.70 -28.88 1.61
N MET A 85 -4.72 -28.97 2.94
CA MET A 85 -5.60 -29.88 3.67
C MET A 85 -7.08 -29.57 3.45
N SER A 86 -7.44 -28.31 3.19
CA SER A 86 -8.83 -27.92 2.91
C SER A 86 -9.34 -28.43 1.55
N ARG A 87 -8.45 -28.82 0.61
CA ARG A 87 -8.83 -29.28 -0.75
C ARG A 87 -9.68 -30.55 -0.76
N GLN A 88 -9.58 -31.37 0.28
CA GLN A 88 -10.41 -32.57 0.40
C GLN A 88 -11.88 -32.24 0.73
N TYR A 89 -12.20 -30.97 1.01
CA TYR A 89 -13.53 -30.47 1.31
C TYR A 89 -14.00 -29.52 0.22
N ASP A 90 -15.32 -29.43 0.06
CA ASP A 90 -15.99 -28.57 -0.91
C ASP A 90 -16.04 -27.11 -0.43
N VAL A 91 -14.87 -26.53 -0.19
CA VAL A 91 -14.73 -25.09 0.12
C VAL A 91 -14.72 -24.31 -1.19
N GLY A 92 -15.56 -23.29 -1.28
CA GLY A 92 -15.69 -22.45 -2.47
C GLY A 92 -14.46 -21.61 -2.75
N ILE A 93 -13.87 -20.98 -1.72
CA ILE A 93 -12.69 -20.10 -1.87
C ILE A 93 -11.68 -20.36 -0.74
N ARG A 94 -10.40 -20.49 -1.09
CA ARG A 94 -9.25 -20.69 -0.20
C ARG A 94 -8.25 -19.56 -0.37
N ILE A 95 -7.98 -18.84 0.71
CA ILE A 95 -7.03 -17.73 0.75
C ILE A 95 -5.91 -18.06 1.74
N ALA A 96 -4.66 -17.93 1.32
CA ALA A 96 -3.51 -18.05 2.21
C ALA A 96 -2.68 -16.78 2.23
N ARG A 97 -2.30 -16.35 3.42
CA ARG A 97 -1.24 -15.37 3.63
C ARG A 97 0.11 -16.05 3.46
N VAL A 98 0.97 -15.48 2.63
CA VAL A 98 2.38 -15.86 2.47
C VAL A 98 3.27 -14.63 2.57
N ARG A 99 4.48 -14.74 3.11
CA ARG A 99 5.47 -13.66 3.13
C ARG A 99 6.61 -13.93 2.16
N ASN A 100 7.00 -15.20 2.02
CA ASN A 100 8.07 -15.58 1.11
C ASN A 100 7.67 -15.34 -0.36
N GLU A 101 8.50 -14.56 -1.06
CA GLU A 101 8.31 -14.18 -2.47
C GLU A 101 8.41 -15.37 -3.43
N ASP A 102 9.07 -16.47 -3.02
CA ASP A 102 9.20 -17.69 -3.82
C ASP A 102 7.82 -18.24 -4.23
N PHE A 103 6.81 -18.07 -3.37
CA PHE A 103 5.43 -18.53 -3.66
C PHE A 103 4.67 -17.59 -4.60
N LEU A 104 5.18 -16.38 -4.83
CA LEU A 104 4.53 -15.33 -5.63
C LEU A 104 5.22 -15.10 -6.97
N THR A 105 6.44 -15.63 -7.15
CA THR A 105 7.25 -15.38 -8.34
C THR A 105 6.72 -16.17 -9.55
N PRO A 106 6.29 -15.50 -10.64
CA PRO A 106 5.80 -16.18 -11.83
C PRO A 106 6.87 -17.10 -12.44
N GLY A 107 6.50 -18.33 -12.77
CA GLY A 107 7.40 -19.32 -13.37
C GLY A 107 8.07 -20.29 -12.38
N MET A 108 7.87 -20.11 -11.06
CA MET A 108 8.18 -21.15 -10.08
C MET A 108 7.08 -22.23 -10.05
N SER A 109 7.47 -23.48 -9.74
CA SER A 109 6.60 -24.65 -9.79
C SER A 109 5.48 -24.68 -8.74
N LEU A 110 5.52 -23.80 -7.74
CA LEU A 110 4.59 -23.76 -6.60
C LEU A 110 3.73 -22.48 -6.66
N ASN A 111 2.85 -22.41 -7.66
CA ASN A 111 1.88 -21.33 -7.81
C ASN A 111 0.50 -21.69 -7.20
N GLU A 112 -0.42 -20.72 -7.18
CA GLU A 112 -1.82 -20.86 -6.71
C GLU A 112 -2.50 -22.14 -7.22
N GLU A 113 -2.39 -22.39 -8.53
CA GLU A 113 -3.00 -23.54 -9.20
C GLU A 113 -2.40 -24.88 -8.73
N ALA A 114 -1.06 -24.97 -8.67
CA ALA A 114 -0.37 -26.17 -8.21
C ALA A 114 -0.74 -26.51 -6.75
N LEU A 115 -0.84 -25.48 -5.91
CA LEU A 115 -1.19 -25.63 -4.49
C LEU A 115 -2.69 -25.83 -4.27
N GLY A 116 -3.54 -25.50 -5.25
CA GLY A 116 -5.00 -25.52 -5.13
C GLY A 116 -5.51 -24.48 -4.14
N ILE A 117 -4.92 -23.29 -4.20
CA ILE A 117 -5.25 -22.12 -3.40
C ILE A 117 -5.79 -21.07 -4.36
N ASP A 118 -6.96 -20.52 -4.08
CA ASP A 118 -7.64 -19.59 -4.99
C ASP A 118 -7.01 -18.20 -4.97
N LEU A 119 -6.35 -17.83 -3.86
CA LEU A 119 -5.64 -16.56 -3.73
C LEU A 119 -4.50 -16.64 -2.71
N LEU A 120 -3.28 -16.28 -3.14
CA LEU A 120 -2.14 -16.00 -2.26
C LEU A 120 -2.01 -14.50 -2.02
N ILE A 121 -1.88 -14.10 -0.76
CA ILE A 121 -1.71 -12.70 -0.36
C ILE A 121 -0.40 -12.54 0.40
N SER A 122 0.50 -11.70 -0.09
CA SER A 122 1.58 -11.13 0.72
C SER A 122 1.27 -9.71 1.15
N PRO A 123 1.07 -9.46 2.46
CA PRO A 123 0.85 -8.12 2.96
C PRO A 123 2.03 -7.19 2.69
N ASP A 124 3.28 -7.69 2.75
CA ASP A 124 4.46 -6.87 2.53
C ASP A 124 4.58 -6.46 1.06
N TRP A 125 4.25 -7.36 0.12
CA TRP A 125 4.11 -7.03 -1.30
C TRP A 125 2.96 -6.06 -1.58
N ALA A 126 1.80 -6.27 -0.97
CA ALA A 126 0.65 -5.38 -1.14
C ALA A 126 0.95 -3.98 -0.61
N MET A 127 1.65 -3.87 0.53
CA MET A 127 2.13 -2.61 1.08
C MET A 127 3.16 -1.95 0.19
N ALA A 128 4.16 -2.69 -0.29
CA ALA A 128 5.15 -2.16 -1.22
C ALA A 128 4.51 -1.69 -2.52
N ASP A 129 3.54 -2.43 -3.06
CA ASP A 129 2.78 -2.04 -4.25
C ASP A 129 1.99 -0.75 -4.05
N GLU A 130 1.34 -0.61 -2.89
CA GLU A 130 0.63 0.61 -2.52
C GLU A 130 1.59 1.79 -2.36
N ILE A 131 2.74 1.59 -1.71
CA ILE A 131 3.78 2.62 -1.61
C ILE A 131 4.26 3.02 -3.01
N MET A 132 4.53 2.06 -3.90
CA MET A 132 4.93 2.37 -5.27
C MET A 132 3.86 3.19 -5.99
N LYS A 133 2.58 2.84 -5.88
CA LYS A 133 1.49 3.67 -6.44
C LYS A 133 1.53 5.08 -5.87
N LEU A 134 1.69 5.23 -4.55
CA LEU A 134 1.79 6.53 -3.90
C LEU A 134 2.99 7.33 -4.43
N ILE A 135 4.15 6.71 -4.66
CA ILE A 135 5.33 7.39 -5.26
C ILE A 135 4.99 7.98 -6.63
N HIS A 136 4.21 7.26 -7.43
CA HIS A 136 3.75 7.73 -8.75
C HIS A 136 2.64 8.78 -8.68
N VAL A 137 1.96 8.95 -7.53
CA VAL A 137 1.04 10.07 -7.31
C VAL A 137 1.87 11.35 -7.16
N SER A 138 2.13 11.99 -8.29
CA SER A 138 2.89 13.22 -8.42
C SER A 138 1.95 14.42 -8.49
N GLU A 139 2.28 15.52 -7.79
CA GLU A 139 1.62 16.85 -7.73
C GLU A 139 0.07 16.93 -7.66
N ALA A 140 -0.63 15.81 -7.79
CA ALA A 140 -2.04 15.67 -7.79
C ALA A 140 -2.46 15.64 -6.34
N PHE A 141 -3.21 16.66 -5.94
CA PHE A 141 -3.74 16.75 -4.58
C PHE A 141 -4.92 15.80 -4.36
N ASP A 142 -5.43 15.16 -5.43
CA ASP A 142 -6.59 14.27 -5.40
C ASP A 142 -6.51 13.24 -6.54
N THR A 143 -6.87 11.98 -6.26
CA THR A 143 -6.94 10.93 -7.29
C THR A 143 -8.09 9.95 -7.03
N ALA A 144 -8.69 9.41 -8.08
CA ALA A 144 -9.69 8.35 -7.98
C ALA A 144 -9.65 7.41 -9.20
N GLU A 145 -9.78 6.11 -8.96
CA GLU A 145 -9.77 5.09 -10.01
C GLU A 145 -11.19 4.62 -10.39
N PHE A 146 -11.40 4.47 -11.70
CA PHE A 146 -12.65 4.01 -12.29
C PHE A 146 -12.38 2.86 -13.27
N ALA A 147 -13.42 2.10 -13.59
CA ALA A 147 -13.37 1.02 -14.58
C ALA A 147 -12.20 0.03 -14.34
N LYS A 148 -12.02 -0.41 -13.08
CA LYS A 148 -10.92 -1.30 -12.65
C LYS A 148 -9.52 -0.72 -12.98
N GLY A 149 -9.34 0.57 -12.69
CA GLY A 149 -8.07 1.28 -12.88
C GLY A 149 -7.76 1.69 -14.31
N LYS A 150 -8.63 1.42 -15.29
CA LYS A 150 -8.43 1.83 -16.70
C LYS A 150 -8.58 3.34 -16.90
N VAL A 151 -9.40 3.97 -16.06
CA VAL A 151 -9.65 5.42 -16.09
C VAL A 151 -9.29 6.00 -14.74
N ILE A 152 -8.58 7.11 -14.72
CA ILE A 152 -8.11 7.77 -13.50
C ILE A 152 -8.58 9.22 -13.54
N LEU A 153 -9.15 9.69 -12.43
CA LEU A 153 -9.38 11.11 -12.15
C LEU A 153 -8.16 11.63 -11.39
N LEU A 154 -7.63 12.78 -11.81
CA LEU A 154 -6.44 13.42 -11.25
C LEU A 154 -6.75 14.90 -10.99
N GLY A 155 -6.46 15.41 -9.79
CA GLY A 155 -6.64 16.80 -9.41
C GLY A 155 -5.30 17.53 -9.27
N TYR A 156 -5.01 18.54 -10.09
CA TYR A 156 -3.75 19.30 -10.06
C TYR A 156 -3.94 20.78 -9.73
N VAL A 157 -2.94 21.38 -9.08
CA VAL A 157 -2.85 22.85 -8.94
C VAL A 157 -2.07 23.43 -10.11
N VAL A 158 -2.66 24.36 -10.84
CA VAL A 158 -2.02 25.02 -11.98
C VAL A 158 -1.00 26.04 -11.47
N GLN A 159 0.28 25.78 -11.74
CA GLN A 159 1.37 26.68 -11.38
C GLN A 159 1.42 27.91 -12.30
N ALA A 160 1.98 29.02 -11.81
CA ALA A 160 2.05 30.28 -12.57
C ALA A 160 2.92 30.19 -13.84
N ASN A 161 3.87 29.25 -13.88
CA ASN A 161 4.74 28.98 -15.04
C ASN A 161 4.15 27.95 -16.02
N ASN A 162 2.92 27.47 -15.79
CA ASN A 162 2.30 26.48 -16.66
C ASN A 162 2.00 27.10 -18.04
N PRO A 163 2.39 26.44 -19.16
CA PRO A 163 2.29 27.01 -20.51
C PRO A 163 0.86 27.25 -20.99
N HIS A 164 -0.14 26.72 -20.27
CA HIS A 164 -1.56 26.84 -20.61
C HIS A 164 -2.29 27.88 -19.78
N VAL A 165 -1.61 28.58 -18.86
CA VAL A 165 -2.21 29.71 -18.14
C VAL A 165 -2.65 30.78 -19.14
N GLY A 166 -3.91 31.20 -19.05
CA GLY A 166 -4.55 32.17 -19.93
C GLY A 166 -5.19 31.59 -21.19
N LYS A 167 -4.96 30.31 -21.51
CA LYS A 167 -5.61 29.65 -22.66
C LYS A 167 -7.03 29.21 -22.30
N SER A 168 -7.91 29.28 -23.30
CA SER A 168 -9.25 28.69 -23.22
C SER A 168 -9.23 27.17 -23.44
N LEU A 169 -10.22 26.46 -22.92
CA LEU A 169 -10.34 25.02 -23.13
C LEU A 169 -10.58 24.66 -24.61
N PHE A 170 -11.19 25.56 -25.38
CA PHE A 170 -11.34 25.42 -26.82
C PHE A 170 -10.00 25.49 -27.57
N GLU A 171 -9.10 26.39 -27.18
CA GLU A 171 -7.74 26.46 -27.73
C GLU A 171 -6.94 25.19 -27.39
N LEU A 172 -7.02 24.73 -26.14
CA LEU A 172 -6.40 23.48 -25.70
C LEU A 172 -6.92 22.26 -26.48
N GLY A 173 -8.23 22.18 -26.72
CA GLY A 173 -8.83 21.14 -27.53
C GLY A 173 -8.34 21.14 -28.98
N LYS A 174 -7.98 22.31 -29.54
CA LYS A 174 -7.38 22.40 -30.89
C LYS A 174 -5.91 21.99 -30.91
N GLU A 175 -5.13 22.42 -29.93
CA GLU A 175 -3.69 22.11 -29.86
C GLU A 175 -3.42 20.64 -29.53
N HIS A 176 -4.30 20.04 -28.72
CA HIS A 176 -4.06 18.74 -28.10
C HIS A 176 -5.20 17.73 -28.23
N GLY A 177 -6.20 17.98 -29.08
CA GLY A 177 -7.38 17.13 -29.25
C GLY A 177 -7.12 15.69 -29.73
N THR A 178 -5.86 15.33 -29.99
CA THR A 178 -5.42 13.95 -30.23
C THR A 178 -5.23 13.12 -28.96
N HIS A 179 -5.25 13.76 -27.78
CA HIS A 179 -5.09 13.11 -26.48
C HIS A 179 -6.46 12.84 -25.85
N HIS A 180 -6.65 11.68 -25.24
CA HIS A 180 -7.89 11.24 -24.61
C HIS A 180 -7.91 11.64 -23.13
N TYR A 181 -8.20 12.91 -22.88
CA TYR A 181 -8.51 13.41 -21.54
C TYR A 181 -9.77 14.28 -21.54
N VAL A 182 -10.39 14.41 -20.37
CA VAL A 182 -11.53 15.31 -20.14
C VAL A 182 -11.28 16.12 -18.90
N MET A 183 -11.32 17.44 -19.00
CA MET A 183 -11.36 18.31 -17.82
C MET A 183 -12.77 18.29 -17.24
N THR A 184 -12.93 17.80 -16.01
CA THR A 184 -14.24 17.58 -15.39
C THR A 184 -14.66 18.71 -14.45
N ALA A 185 -13.69 19.39 -13.82
CA ALA A 185 -13.94 20.53 -12.94
C ALA A 185 -12.74 21.47 -12.87
N ILE A 186 -13.02 22.75 -12.62
CA ILE A 186 -12.02 23.75 -12.20
C ILE A 186 -12.54 24.33 -10.87
N ILE A 187 -11.75 24.28 -9.81
CA ILE A 187 -12.05 24.99 -8.55
C ILE A 187 -11.19 26.23 -8.50
N ARG A 188 -11.83 27.39 -8.42
CA ARG A 188 -11.20 28.71 -8.34
C ARG A 188 -11.83 29.50 -7.20
N ASP A 189 -11.01 30.02 -6.30
CA ASP A 189 -11.47 30.81 -5.14
C ASP A 189 -12.53 30.09 -4.28
N GLY A 190 -12.50 28.75 -4.25
CA GLY A 190 -13.44 27.91 -3.51
C GLY A 190 -14.73 27.56 -4.25
N GLU A 191 -14.94 28.08 -5.46
CA GLU A 191 -16.11 27.76 -6.29
C GLU A 191 -15.77 26.72 -7.37
N THR A 192 -16.68 25.78 -7.59
CA THR A 192 -16.56 24.76 -8.64
C THR A 192 -17.17 25.26 -9.95
N ILE A 193 -16.35 25.29 -10.99
CA ILE A 193 -16.71 25.65 -12.37
C ILE A 193 -16.77 24.35 -13.18
N ILE A 194 -17.90 24.14 -13.87
CA ILE A 194 -18.07 23.03 -14.82
C ILE A 194 -17.46 23.48 -16.16
N PRO A 195 -16.38 22.83 -16.64
CA PRO A 195 -15.58 23.34 -17.74
C PRO A 195 -16.34 23.39 -19.08
N ARG A 196 -16.30 24.54 -19.76
CA ARG A 196 -16.82 24.78 -21.12
C ARG A 196 -15.70 25.33 -22.00
N GLY A 197 -15.91 25.29 -23.32
CA GLY A 197 -14.87 25.70 -24.28
C GLY A 197 -14.34 27.12 -24.09
N GLU A 198 -15.17 28.05 -23.60
CA GLU A 198 -14.77 29.44 -23.36
C GLU A 198 -14.05 29.68 -22.03
N ASP A 199 -14.11 28.72 -21.10
CA ASP A 199 -13.43 28.83 -19.82
C ASP A 199 -11.92 28.83 -20.02
N THR A 200 -11.24 29.66 -19.23
CA THR A 200 -9.77 29.81 -19.30
C THR A 200 -9.11 29.23 -18.06
N ILE A 201 -7.97 28.59 -18.25
CA ILE A 201 -7.12 28.14 -17.14
C ILE A 201 -6.39 29.35 -16.54
N ARG A 202 -6.34 29.45 -15.21
CA ARG A 202 -5.60 30.48 -14.47
C ARG A 202 -4.62 29.85 -13.49
N ALA A 203 -3.55 30.59 -13.19
CA ALA A 203 -2.62 30.20 -12.13
C ALA A 203 -3.36 30.14 -10.79
N GLY A 204 -3.10 29.09 -10.00
CA GLY A 204 -3.78 28.80 -8.74
C GLY A 204 -5.08 28.02 -8.88
N ASP A 205 -5.59 27.78 -10.10
CA ASP A 205 -6.73 26.91 -10.31
C ASP A 205 -6.42 25.48 -9.84
N LYS A 206 -7.40 24.84 -9.22
CA LYS A 206 -7.39 23.39 -8.98
C LYS A 206 -8.20 22.72 -10.08
N ILE A 207 -7.56 22.03 -11.01
CA ILE A 207 -8.24 21.38 -12.12
C ILE A 207 -8.36 19.89 -11.90
N TYR A 208 -9.46 19.29 -12.35
CA TYR A 208 -9.68 17.86 -12.37
C TYR A 208 -9.68 17.34 -13.80
N LEU A 209 -8.89 16.30 -14.05
CA LEU A 209 -8.73 15.64 -15.34
C LEU A 209 -9.12 14.16 -15.20
N MET A 210 -9.98 13.67 -16.08
CA MET A 210 -10.14 12.22 -16.31
C MET A 210 -9.29 11.81 -17.50
N VAL A 211 -8.46 10.78 -17.30
CA VAL A 211 -7.53 10.25 -18.30
C VAL A 211 -7.61 8.73 -18.37
N LEU A 212 -7.26 8.17 -19.52
CA LEU A 212 -6.93 6.75 -19.62
C LEU A 212 -5.56 6.51 -18.95
N ARG A 213 -5.42 5.40 -18.20
CA ARG A 213 -4.16 5.09 -17.48
C ARG A 213 -2.95 5.09 -18.41
N GLU A 214 -3.10 4.55 -19.63
CA GLU A 214 -2.03 4.46 -20.62
C GLU A 214 -1.60 5.83 -21.20
N GLU A 215 -2.44 6.87 -21.08
CA GLU A 215 -2.13 8.21 -21.56
C GLU A 215 -1.74 9.20 -20.45
N MET A 216 -1.81 8.78 -19.18
CA MET A 216 -1.56 9.63 -18.01
C MET A 216 -0.26 10.42 -18.14
N ALA A 217 0.87 9.74 -18.34
CA ALA A 217 2.19 10.37 -18.43
C ALA A 217 2.27 11.42 -19.56
N ARG A 218 1.55 11.20 -20.67
CA ARG A 218 1.51 12.10 -21.82
C ARG A 218 0.68 13.35 -21.53
N VAL A 219 -0.46 13.18 -20.85
CA VAL A 219 -1.33 14.30 -20.43
C VAL A 219 -0.64 15.15 -19.37
N GLU A 220 0.04 14.53 -18.41
CA GLU A 220 0.85 15.23 -17.40
C GLU A 220 1.97 16.05 -18.06
N GLN A 221 2.74 15.44 -18.98
CA GLN A 221 3.78 16.13 -19.72
C GLN A 221 3.22 17.30 -20.55
N MET A 222 2.08 17.09 -21.23
CA MET A 222 1.41 18.11 -22.04
C MET A 222 0.98 19.31 -21.18
N PHE A 223 0.38 19.07 -20.02
CA PHE A 223 0.02 20.14 -19.10
C PHE A 223 1.21 20.70 -18.33
N ASN A 224 2.42 20.15 -18.51
CA ASN A 224 3.58 20.45 -17.67
C ASN A 224 3.26 20.25 -16.17
N PHE A 225 2.39 19.29 -15.86
CA PHE A 225 2.27 18.75 -14.51
C PHE A 225 3.45 17.82 -14.33
N ALA A 226 4.30 18.16 -13.37
CA ALA A 226 5.51 17.40 -13.18
C ALA A 226 5.14 16.12 -12.45
N SER A 227 4.88 15.06 -13.22
CA SER A 227 5.08 13.68 -12.79
C SER A 227 6.55 13.39 -12.63
N ARG A 228 7.19 14.14 -11.74
CA ARG A 228 8.57 13.89 -11.37
C ARG A 228 8.53 12.83 -10.29
N LEU A 229 8.98 11.64 -10.68
CA LEU A 229 9.53 10.70 -9.72
C LEU A 229 10.52 11.47 -8.83
N PRO A 230 10.53 11.20 -7.51
CA PRO A 230 11.51 11.80 -6.62
C PRO A 230 12.92 11.50 -7.14
N GLY A 231 13.80 12.50 -7.20
CA GLY A 231 15.19 12.30 -7.58
C GLY A 231 16.00 11.68 -6.43
N LYS A 232 15.65 12.00 -5.19
CA LYS A 232 16.25 11.42 -3.97
C LYS A 232 15.18 10.87 -3.03
N VAL A 233 15.27 9.58 -2.70
CA VAL A 233 14.37 8.88 -1.78
C VAL A 233 15.13 8.39 -0.56
N PHE A 234 14.59 8.66 0.62
CA PHE A 234 15.08 8.15 1.89
C PHE A 234 14.09 7.13 2.45
N ILE A 235 14.51 5.88 2.66
CA ILE A 235 13.70 4.81 3.22
C ILE A 235 14.15 4.55 4.65
N ILE A 236 13.25 4.65 5.62
CA ILE A 236 13.52 4.43 7.04
C ILE A 236 12.89 3.09 7.43
N GLY A 237 13.75 2.10 7.66
CA GLY A 237 13.40 0.70 7.90
C GLY A 237 13.75 -0.19 6.72
N GLY A 238 14.70 -1.10 6.93
CA GLY A 238 15.21 -2.06 5.98
C GLY A 238 14.55 -3.45 6.05
N GLY A 239 13.42 -3.57 6.74
CA GLY A 239 12.59 -4.78 6.77
C GLY A 239 12.05 -5.16 5.38
N ASP A 240 11.18 -6.16 5.29
CA ASP A 240 10.76 -6.73 3.99
C ASP A 240 10.06 -5.71 3.09
N ILE A 241 9.24 -4.81 3.65
CA ILE A 241 8.61 -3.72 2.91
C ILE A 241 9.66 -2.75 2.37
N GLY A 242 10.61 -2.31 3.20
CA GLY A 242 11.65 -1.36 2.80
C GLY A 242 12.57 -1.93 1.72
N TYR A 243 12.97 -3.19 1.86
CA TYR A 243 13.70 -3.93 0.84
C TYR A 243 12.94 -4.01 -0.49
N LEU A 244 11.66 -4.40 -0.45
CA LEU A 244 10.80 -4.51 -1.64
C LEU A 244 10.64 -3.18 -2.37
N VAL A 245 10.42 -2.10 -1.61
CA VAL A 245 10.30 -0.75 -2.16
C VAL A 245 11.63 -0.32 -2.78
N ALA A 246 12.75 -0.47 -2.06
CA ALA A 246 14.08 -0.13 -2.56
C ALA A 246 14.39 -0.88 -3.86
N ARG A 247 14.20 -2.20 -3.90
CA ARG A 247 14.46 -3.03 -5.08
C ARG A 247 13.68 -2.59 -6.30
N ARG A 248 12.40 -2.22 -6.15
CA ARG A 248 11.58 -1.70 -7.25
C ARG A 248 11.99 -0.29 -7.67
N LEU A 249 12.49 0.53 -6.74
CA LEU A 249 12.99 1.86 -7.06
C LEU A 249 14.35 1.82 -7.77
N GLU A 250 15.17 0.78 -7.57
CA GLU A 250 16.44 0.61 -8.30
C GLU A 250 16.25 0.42 -9.82
N GLU A 251 15.06 0.02 -10.26
CA GLU A 251 14.70 -0.04 -11.67
C GLU A 251 14.49 1.36 -12.30
N LEU A 252 14.45 2.40 -11.46
CA LEU A 252 14.26 3.79 -11.84
C LEU A 252 15.54 4.60 -11.61
N ASP A 253 15.69 5.72 -12.31
CA ASP A 253 16.84 6.64 -12.15
C ASP A 253 16.65 7.53 -10.91
N ILE A 254 16.76 6.93 -9.71
CA ILE A 254 16.49 7.56 -8.41
C ILE A 254 17.66 7.27 -7.46
N GLU A 255 18.13 8.29 -6.74
CA GLU A 255 19.08 8.10 -5.63
C GLU A 255 18.34 7.57 -4.40
N ILE A 256 18.71 6.38 -3.93
CA ILE A 256 18.03 5.70 -2.81
C ILE A 256 19.01 5.54 -1.65
N LYS A 257 18.59 5.97 -0.46
CA LYS A 257 19.24 5.67 0.82
C LYS A 257 18.27 4.90 1.70
N ILE A 258 18.72 3.80 2.31
CA ILE A 258 17.93 3.02 3.27
C ILE A 258 18.61 3.01 4.64
N VAL A 259 17.86 3.33 5.69
CA VAL A 259 18.31 3.28 7.09
C VAL A 259 17.79 2.01 7.75
N GLU A 260 18.70 1.25 8.36
CA GLU A 260 18.38 0.05 9.11
C GLU A 260 19.31 -0.09 10.32
N GLU A 261 18.75 -0.39 11.49
CA GLU A 261 19.51 -0.48 12.75
C GLU A 261 20.23 -1.83 12.86
N ASP A 262 19.58 -2.92 12.40
CA ASP A 262 20.14 -4.26 12.51
C ASP A 262 21.30 -4.48 11.51
N VAL A 263 22.47 -4.78 12.05
CA VAL A 263 23.71 -4.93 11.27
C VAL A 263 23.64 -6.10 10.30
N GLU A 264 23.03 -7.23 10.69
CA GLU A 264 22.91 -8.40 9.81
C GLU A 264 21.95 -8.12 8.66
N ARG A 265 20.85 -7.40 8.93
CA ARG A 265 19.92 -6.93 7.90
C ARG A 265 20.58 -5.94 6.96
N CYS A 266 21.41 -5.02 7.47
CA CYS A 266 22.19 -4.10 6.62
C CYS A 266 23.11 -4.85 5.65
N ARG A 267 23.77 -5.93 6.10
CA ARG A 267 24.58 -6.77 5.21
C ARG A 267 23.72 -7.43 4.13
N PHE A 268 22.60 -8.02 4.51
CA PHE A 268 21.65 -8.59 3.54
C PHE A 268 21.22 -7.55 2.49
N LEU A 269 20.82 -6.35 2.92
CA LEU A 269 20.42 -5.28 2.01
C LEU A 269 21.55 -4.89 1.07
N SER A 270 22.78 -4.76 1.59
CA SER A 270 23.96 -4.35 0.81
C SER A 270 24.37 -5.42 -0.22
N GLU A 271 24.10 -6.69 0.05
CA GLU A 271 24.35 -7.81 -0.87
C GLU A 271 23.27 -7.94 -1.96
N ASN A 272 22.05 -7.48 -1.69
CA ASN A 272 20.87 -7.73 -2.53
C ASN A 272 20.29 -6.47 -3.21
N LEU A 273 20.84 -5.29 -2.92
CA LEU A 273 20.50 -4.01 -3.54
C LEU A 273 21.74 -3.46 -4.25
N ALA A 274 21.64 -3.22 -5.56
CA ALA A 274 22.80 -2.90 -6.40
C ALA A 274 23.15 -1.41 -6.42
N HIS A 275 22.17 -0.54 -6.21
CA HIS A 275 22.26 0.91 -6.40
C HIS A 275 21.79 1.71 -5.17
N THR A 276 21.33 1.03 -4.13
CA THR A 276 20.88 1.63 -2.87
C THR A 276 22.04 1.77 -1.88
N ILE A 277 22.18 2.95 -1.28
CA ILE A 277 23.12 3.16 -0.17
C ILE A 277 22.45 2.68 1.12
N VAL A 278 23.08 1.73 1.81
CA VAL A 278 22.61 1.20 3.10
C VAL A 278 23.32 1.91 4.25
N LEU A 279 22.54 2.47 5.16
CA LEU A 279 22.99 3.26 6.31
C LEU A 279 22.62 2.52 7.60
N ASN A 280 23.61 2.31 8.47
CA ASN A 280 23.40 1.55 9.70
C ASN A 280 23.35 2.45 10.94
N PHE A 281 22.16 2.89 11.32
CA PHE A 281 21.88 3.63 12.55
C PHE A 281 20.36 3.63 12.86
N ASP A 282 19.97 4.17 14.02
CA ASP A 282 18.56 4.27 14.42
C ASP A 282 17.81 5.30 13.58
N GLY A 283 16.71 4.89 12.96
CA GLY A 283 15.82 5.76 12.19
C GLY A 283 15.10 6.86 12.99
N LEU A 284 15.33 6.95 14.30
CA LEU A 284 14.94 8.08 15.17
C LEU A 284 16.07 9.06 15.47
N ASP A 285 17.33 8.75 15.13
CA ASP A 285 18.45 9.65 15.41
C ASP A 285 18.42 10.84 14.44
N ALA A 286 17.96 11.99 14.95
CA ALA A 286 17.83 13.19 14.15
C ALA A 286 19.18 13.74 13.66
N HIS A 287 20.26 13.50 14.41
CA HIS A 287 21.58 13.99 14.03
C HIS A 287 22.09 13.21 12.81
N ASP A 288 22.09 11.88 12.89
CA ASP A 288 22.56 11.01 11.81
C ASP A 288 21.71 11.17 10.54
N LEU A 289 20.38 11.26 10.69
CA LEU A 289 19.48 11.49 9.56
C LEU A 289 19.77 12.82 8.83
N LEU A 290 20.05 13.89 9.57
CA LEU A 290 20.39 15.19 8.99
C LEU A 290 21.77 15.20 8.36
N GLU A 291 22.76 14.55 8.97
CA GLU A 291 24.10 14.42 8.36
C GLU A 291 24.05 13.67 7.02
N GLU A 292 23.17 12.68 6.90
CA GLU A 292 22.95 11.93 5.67
C GLU A 292 22.04 12.63 4.64
N GLY A 293 21.50 13.79 5.00
CA GLY A 293 20.75 14.68 4.13
C GLY A 293 19.32 14.22 3.88
N ILE A 294 18.60 13.81 4.94
CA ILE A 294 17.15 13.54 4.90
C ILE A 294 16.33 14.78 4.50
N ASP A 295 16.79 15.96 4.90
CA ASP A 295 16.21 17.27 4.61
C ASP A 295 16.27 17.62 3.12
N LEU A 296 17.24 17.05 2.41
CA LEU A 296 17.40 17.18 0.96
C LEU A 296 16.63 16.12 0.16
N ALA A 297 15.93 15.18 0.81
CA ALA A 297 15.17 14.15 0.12
C ALA A 297 13.88 14.73 -0.48
N ASP A 298 13.55 14.31 -1.70
CA ASP A 298 12.27 14.64 -2.34
C ASP A 298 11.11 13.86 -1.69
N LEU A 299 11.41 12.66 -1.19
CA LEU A 299 10.47 11.76 -0.55
C LEU A 299 11.15 10.99 0.58
N VAL A 300 10.47 10.94 1.73
CA VAL A 300 10.82 10.05 2.85
C VAL A 300 9.75 8.97 3.01
N ILE A 301 10.17 7.71 3.09
CA ILE A 301 9.30 6.54 3.26
C ILE A 301 9.63 5.87 4.59
N ALA A 302 8.76 5.96 5.58
CA ALA A 302 9.00 5.40 6.91
C ALA A 302 8.16 4.12 7.12
N VAL A 303 8.83 2.96 7.11
CA VAL A 303 8.21 1.62 7.01
C VAL A 303 8.73 0.61 8.03
N THR A 304 9.32 1.10 9.13
CA THR A 304 9.80 0.25 10.23
C THR A 304 8.66 -0.55 10.88
N GLY A 305 9.02 -1.47 11.78
CA GLY A 305 8.07 -2.19 12.64
C GLY A 305 7.44 -1.32 13.74
N SER A 306 7.85 -0.07 13.91
CA SER A 306 7.44 0.84 14.98
C SER A 306 6.67 2.04 14.41
N ASP A 307 5.36 2.13 14.72
CA ASP A 307 4.55 3.30 14.36
C ASP A 307 5.17 4.60 14.91
N THR A 308 5.74 4.56 16.12
CA THR A 308 6.41 5.70 16.74
C THR A 308 7.60 6.18 15.91
N THR A 309 8.46 5.25 15.47
CA THR A 309 9.62 5.54 14.64
C THR A 309 9.18 6.11 13.30
N ASN A 310 8.15 5.53 12.69
CA ASN A 310 7.64 5.98 11.41
C ASN A 310 7.07 7.40 11.49
N ILE A 311 6.28 7.69 12.52
CA ILE A 311 5.67 9.01 12.72
C ILE A 311 6.74 10.06 13.00
N LEU A 312 7.61 9.84 13.99
CA LEU A 312 8.58 10.85 14.42
C LEU A 312 9.62 11.15 13.33
N SER A 313 10.12 10.14 12.63
CA SER A 313 11.05 10.35 11.52
C SER A 313 10.42 11.12 10.35
N SER A 314 9.14 10.86 10.04
CA SER A 314 8.39 11.60 9.03
C SER A 314 8.15 13.05 9.45
N LEU A 315 7.86 13.30 10.74
CA LEU A 315 7.72 14.66 11.27
C LEU A 315 9.05 15.43 11.24
N LEU A 316 10.16 14.77 11.57
CA LEU A 316 11.49 15.36 11.49
C LEU A 316 11.79 15.77 10.05
N ALA A 317 11.60 14.87 9.09
CA ALA A 317 11.76 15.14 7.67
C ALA A 317 10.92 16.36 7.23
N LYS A 318 9.63 16.38 7.57
CA LYS A 318 8.73 17.53 7.27
C LYS A 318 9.19 18.82 7.92
N HIS A 319 9.63 18.78 9.18
CA HIS A 319 10.12 19.97 9.89
C HIS A 319 11.34 20.59 9.19
N HIS A 320 12.19 19.75 8.59
CA HIS A 320 13.40 20.17 7.89
C HIS A 320 13.22 20.40 6.39
N GLY A 321 11.99 20.33 5.88
CA GLY A 321 11.65 20.78 4.52
C GLY A 321 11.52 19.68 3.47
N THR A 322 11.56 18.40 3.86
CA THR A 322 11.22 17.30 2.95
C THR A 322 9.83 17.53 2.35
N ARG A 323 9.73 17.46 1.01
CA ARG A 323 8.50 17.81 0.31
C ARG A 323 7.35 16.86 0.64
N ARG A 324 7.63 15.56 0.70
CA ARG A 324 6.61 14.52 0.87
C ARG A 324 7.08 13.39 1.79
N CYS A 325 6.15 12.84 2.57
CA CYS A 325 6.38 11.65 3.36
C CYS A 325 5.32 10.58 3.07
N ILE A 326 5.72 9.31 3.08
CA ILE A 326 4.81 8.16 3.12
C ILE A 326 5.11 7.42 4.42
N THR A 327 4.12 7.33 5.31
CA THR A 327 4.31 6.80 6.66
C THR A 327 3.43 5.57 6.87
N LYS A 328 4.05 4.41 7.14
CA LYS A 328 3.33 3.20 7.52
C LYS A 328 2.84 3.29 8.96
N ILE A 329 1.55 3.07 9.15
CA ILE A 329 0.90 3.00 10.47
C ILE A 329 0.13 1.70 10.58
N THR A 330 0.39 0.94 11.63
CA THR A 330 -0.30 -0.32 11.94
C THR A 330 -1.54 -0.06 12.79
N ARG A 331 -1.47 0.91 13.72
CA ARG A 331 -2.56 1.25 14.64
C ARG A 331 -3.46 2.34 14.06
N HIS A 332 -4.64 1.94 13.59
CA HIS A 332 -5.61 2.85 12.97
C HIS A 332 -6.01 4.06 13.82
N ASP A 333 -5.96 3.96 15.16
CA ASP A 333 -6.29 5.06 16.07
C ASP A 333 -5.42 6.31 15.89
N PHE A 334 -4.21 6.17 15.32
CA PHE A 334 -3.31 7.30 15.08
C PHE A 334 -3.66 8.08 13.80
N VAL A 335 -4.32 7.46 12.82
CA VAL A 335 -4.58 8.05 11.50
C VAL A 335 -5.27 9.43 11.58
N PRO A 336 -6.32 9.64 12.41
CA PRO A 336 -7.00 10.93 12.50
C PRO A 336 -6.13 12.08 13.05
N MET A 337 -5.05 11.76 13.76
CA MET A 337 -4.14 12.75 14.33
C MET A 337 -3.07 13.22 13.34
N LEU A 338 -2.71 12.39 12.36
CA LEU A 338 -1.56 12.62 11.48
C LEU A 338 -1.82 13.68 10.40
N GLY A 339 -3.04 13.75 9.88
CA GLY A 339 -3.42 14.81 8.94
C GLY A 339 -3.31 16.23 9.54
N LYS A 340 -3.42 16.35 10.87
CA LYS A 340 -3.19 17.64 11.56
C LYS A 340 -1.71 17.99 11.73
N LEU A 341 -0.83 16.99 11.60
CA LEU A 341 0.62 17.13 11.77
C LEU A 341 1.36 17.31 10.44
N GLY A 342 0.64 17.36 9.31
CA GLY A 342 1.24 17.60 7.99
C GLY A 342 1.97 16.39 7.40
N ILE A 343 1.67 15.19 7.91
CA ILE A 343 2.05 13.93 7.26
C ILE A 343 1.01 13.66 6.16
N ASP A 344 1.50 13.38 4.94
CA ASP A 344 0.68 13.22 3.74
C ASP A 344 -0.10 11.90 3.70
#